data_AF-A0A9X5PGN9-F1
#
_entry.id   AF-A0A9X5PGN9-F1
#
_cell.length_a   1.000
_cell.length_b   1.000
_cell.length_c   1.000
_cell.angle_alpha   90.00
_cell.angle_beta   90.00
_cell.angle_gamma   90.00
#
_symmetry.space_group_name_H-M   'P 1'
#
loop_
_entity.id
_entity.type
_entity.pdbx_description
1 polymer ?
#
loop_
_entity_poly.entity_id
_entity_poly.type
_entity_poly.pdbx_seq_one_letter_code
_entity_poly.pdbx_strand_id
1 'polypeptide(L)'
;MTHVVPTIDKDGVLHHPVFNGSTWQYNEQQVKLTFPDCDPMEYQKLGKEIGLMCVSIVATVFVVNLIYKFILSTREKSNEE
;
A
#
# COMPACT_ATOMS: atom_id res chain seq x y z
N MET A 1 -5.71 -4.65 18.78
CA MET A 1 -4.39 -4.59 19.42
C MET A 1 -4.57 -4.56 20.92
N THR A 2 -4.18 -5.62 21.64
CA THR A 2 -4.15 -5.61 23.12
C THR A 2 -2.75 -5.19 23.57
N HIS A 3 -2.62 -3.97 24.11
CA HIS A 3 -1.35 -3.46 24.60
C HIS A 3 -1.09 -3.99 26.02
N VAL A 4 -0.03 -4.78 26.21
CA VAL A 4 0.41 -5.20 27.54
C VAL A 4 1.33 -4.12 28.09
N VAL A 5 0.84 -3.34 29.06
CA VAL A 5 1.63 -2.26 29.71
C VAL A 5 2.62 -2.91 30.68
N PRO A 6 3.93 -2.66 30.57
CA PRO A 6 4.91 -3.18 31.51
C PRO A 6 4.71 -2.54 32.89
N THR A 7 4.79 -3.35 33.94
CA THR A 7 4.63 -2.90 35.33
C THR A 7 5.94 -3.02 36.08
N ILE A 8 6.27 -2.01 36.89
CA ILE A 8 7.40 -2.06 37.84
C ILE A 8 6.83 -2.49 39.19
N ASP A 9 7.35 -3.57 39.76
CA ASP A 9 6.92 -4.04 41.08
C ASP A 9 7.53 -3.20 42.22
N LYS A 10 7.04 -3.35 43.45
CA LYS A 10 7.52 -2.64 44.64
C LYS A 10 9.00 -2.89 44.94
N ASP A 11 9.55 -3.99 44.43
CA ASP A 11 10.96 -4.38 44.54
C ASP A 11 11.85 -3.79 43.43
N GLY A 12 11.29 -2.95 42.55
CA GLY A 12 12.01 -2.29 41.46
C GLY A 12 12.28 -3.17 40.24
N VAL A 13 11.70 -4.37 40.18
CA VAL A 13 11.85 -5.28 39.05
C VAL A 13 10.88 -4.91 37.94
N LEU A 14 11.41 -4.78 36.72
CA LEU A 14 10.63 -4.53 35.52
C LEU A 14 10.00 -5.83 35.01
N HIS A 15 8.68 -5.93 35.10
CA HIS A 15 7.95 -6.99 34.43
C HIS A 15 7.66 -6.54 33.00
N HIS A 16 8.33 -7.20 32.05
CA HIS A 16 8.14 -6.98 30.63
C HIS A 16 7.99 -8.33 29.90
N PRO A 17 7.39 -8.34 28.70
CA PRO A 17 7.27 -9.57 27.93
C PRO A 17 8.67 -10.09 27.56
N VAL A 18 8.94 -11.37 27.85
CA VAL A 18 10.19 -12.06 27.51
C VAL A 18 9.89 -13.19 26.53
N PHE A 19 10.65 -13.27 25.44
CA PHE A 19 10.52 -14.33 24.45
C PHE A 19 11.34 -15.56 24.86
N ASN A 20 10.68 -16.69 25.09
CA ASN A 20 11.32 -17.92 25.57
C ASN A 20 11.68 -18.89 24.43
N GLY A 21 12.02 -18.36 23.25
CA GLY A 21 12.39 -19.13 22.06
C GLY A 21 11.23 -19.65 21.20
N SER A 22 9.99 -19.69 21.73
CA SER A 22 8.80 -20.08 20.97
C SER A 22 7.62 -19.13 21.20
N THR A 23 7.40 -18.70 22.44
CA THR A 23 6.26 -17.85 22.82
C THR A 23 6.72 -16.67 23.66
N TRP A 24 5.96 -15.57 23.58
CA TRP A 24 6.12 -14.43 24.47
C TRP A 24 5.43 -14.73 25.79
N GLN A 25 6.14 -14.55 26.90
CA GLN A 25 5.62 -14.73 28.25
C GLN A 25 5.64 -13.41 29.01
N TYR A 26 4.61 -13.15 29.81
CA TYR A 26 4.51 -12.03 30.73
C TYR A 26 3.95 -12.55 32.04
N ASN A 27 4.70 -12.41 33.14
CA ASN A 27 4.30 -12.93 34.46
C ASN A 27 3.81 -14.39 34.41
N GLU A 28 4.61 -15.28 33.80
CA GLU A 28 4.32 -16.70 33.61
C GLU A 28 3.09 -17.03 32.74
N GLN A 29 2.42 -16.01 32.17
CA GLN A 29 1.32 -16.18 31.23
C GLN A 29 1.77 -15.99 29.79
N GLN A 30 1.30 -16.87 28.90
CA GLN A 30 1.54 -16.74 27.47
C GLN A 30 0.77 -15.55 26.90
N VAL A 31 1.49 -14.62 26.27
CA VAL A 31 0.90 -13.47 25.59
C VAL A 31 0.31 -13.94 24.25
N LYS A 32 -1.00 -13.77 24.08
CA LYS A 32 -1.66 -14.01 22.79
C LYS A 32 -1.36 -12.86 21.84
N LEU A 33 -0.51 -13.12 20.87
CA LEU A 33 -0.19 -12.15 19.81
C LEU A 33 -1.38 -12.06 18.85
N THR A 34 -2.03 -10.89 18.81
CA THR A 34 -3.01 -10.57 17.77
C THR A 34 -2.32 -9.77 16.67
N PHE A 35 -1.95 -10.43 15.59
CA PHE A 35 -1.49 -9.74 14.39
C PHE A 35 -2.68 -9.31 13.56
N PRO A 36 -2.63 -8.15 12.88
CA PRO A 36 -3.62 -7.82 11.87
C PRO A 36 -3.54 -8.85 10.73
N ASP A 37 -4.68 -9.13 10.12
CA ASP A 37 -4.72 -9.98 8.94
C ASP A 37 -3.89 -9.33 7.83
N CYS A 38 -2.86 -10.02 7.36
CA CYS A 38 -2.12 -9.64 6.16
C CYS A 38 -2.82 -10.25 4.95
N ASP A 39 -3.68 -9.49 4.26
CA ASP A 39 -4.19 -9.89 2.95
C ASP A 39 -3.23 -9.41 1.85
N PRO A 40 -2.43 -10.30 1.23
CA PRO A 40 -1.53 -9.92 0.14
C PRO A 40 -2.29 -9.40 -1.09
N MET A 41 -3.59 -9.66 -1.20
CA MET A 41 -4.43 -9.20 -2.30
C MET A 41 -4.76 -7.71 -2.21
N GLU A 42 -4.71 -7.11 -1.02
CA GLU A 42 -5.01 -5.70 -0.81
C GLU A 42 -4.05 -4.80 -1.59
N TYR A 43 -2.75 -5.08 -1.50
CA TYR A 43 -1.72 -4.35 -2.22
C TYR A 43 -1.79 -4.55 -3.75
N GLN A 44 -2.23 -5.73 -4.21
CA GLN A 44 -2.40 -5.99 -5.64
C GLN A 44 -3.58 -5.20 -6.22
N LYS A 45 -4.70 -5.13 -5.49
CA LYS A 45 -5.87 -4.34 -5.89
C LYS A 45 -5.52 -2.85 -5.97
N LEU A 46 -4.81 -2.34 -4.97
CA LEU A 46 -4.37 -0.95 -4.94
C LEU A 46 -3.43 -0.63 -6.11
N GLY A 47 -2.46 -1.51 -6.38
CA GLY A 47 -1.55 -1.36 -7.52
C GLY A 47 -2.28 -1.36 -8.87
N LYS A 48 -3.29 -2.21 -9.03
CA LYS A 48 -4.12 -2.27 -10.25
C LYS A 48 -4.93 -0.99 -10.46
N GLU A 49 -5.52 -0.45 -9.39
CA GLU A 49 -6.35 0.76 -9.46
C GLU A 49 -5.51 1.98 -9.85
N ILE A 50 -4.36 2.17 -9.19
CA ILE A 50 -3.42 3.26 -9.50
C ILE A 50 -2.87 3.10 -10.93
N GLY A 51 -2.50 1.86 -11.32
CA GLY A 51 -2.00 1.58 -12.66
C GLY A 51 -3.01 1.94 -13.76
N LEU A 52 -4.29 1.61 -13.57
CA LEU A 52 -5.37 1.98 -14.49
C LEU A 52 -5.53 3.50 -14.60
N MET A 53 -5.45 4.22 -13.48
CA MET A 53 -5.53 5.67 -13.47
C MET A 53 -4.37 6.30 -14.26
N CYS A 54 -3.14 5.86 -14.04
CA CYS A 54 -1.98 6.37 -14.78
C CYS A 54 -2.08 6.10 -16.29
N VAL A 55 -2.44 4.87 -16.68
CA VAL A 55 -2.56 4.50 -18.10
C VAL A 55 -3.65 5.32 -18.80
N SER A 56 -4.80 5.54 -18.15
CA SER A 56 -5.90 6.30 -18.75
C SER A 56 -5.54 7.76 -19.03
N ILE A 57 -4.78 8.41 -18.15
CA ILE A 57 -4.30 9.79 -18.34
C ILE A 57 -3.37 9.86 -19.56
N VAL A 58 -2.39 8.96 -19.63
CA VAL A 58 -1.43 8.91 -20.75
C VAL A 58 -2.13 8.62 -22.07
N ALA A 59 -3.07 7.67 -22.08
CA ALA A 59 -3.86 7.34 -23.25
C ALA A 59 -4.68 8.54 -23.76
N THR A 60 -5.27 9.31 -22.85
CA THR A 60 -6.07 10.50 -23.21
C THR A 60 -5.22 11.57 -23.91
N VAL A 61 -4.05 11.88 -23.34
CA VAL A 61 -3.12 12.86 -23.95
C VAL A 61 -2.65 12.38 -25.32
N PHE A 62 -2.36 11.09 -25.45
CA PHE A 62 -1.94 10.49 -26.71
C PHE A 62 -3.01 10.62 -27.81
N VAL A 63 -4.27 10.32 -27.49
CA VAL A 63 -5.39 10.44 -28.43
C VAL A 63 -5.58 11.89 -28.89
N VAL A 64 -5.52 12.87 -27.99
CA VAL A 64 -5.62 14.28 -28.34
C VAL A 64 -4.50 14.70 -29.30
N ASN A 65 -3.27 14.24 -29.04
CA ASN A 65 -2.12 14.53 -29.91
C ASN A 65 -2.30 13.93 -31.31
N LEU A 66 -2.81 12.69 -31.39
CA LEU A 66 -3.11 12.04 -32.67
C LEU A 66 -4.16 12.82 -33.47
N ILE A 67 -5.25 13.24 -32.85
CA ILE A 67 -6.30 14.03 -33.50
C ILE A 67 -5.73 15.36 -34.01
N TYR A 68 -4.94 16.06 -33.18
CA TYR A 68 -4.31 17.32 -33.57
C TYR A 68 -3.41 17.16 -34.80
N LYS A 69 -2.53 16.14 -34.79
CA LYS A 69 -1.65 15.84 -35.93
C LYS A 69 -2.42 15.44 -37.18
N PHE A 70 -3.50 14.68 -37.01
CA PHE A 70 -4.35 14.25 -38.13
C PHE A 70 -5.03 15.44 -38.81
N ILE A 71 -5.56 16.39 -38.02
CA ILE A 71 -6.16 17.63 -38.54
C ILE A 71 -5.10 18.47 -39.27
N LEU A 72 -3.91 18.61 -38.68
CA LEU A 72 -2.82 19.37 -39.29
C LEU A 72 -2.42 18.80 -40.67
N SER A 73 -2.23 17.47 -40.74
CA SER A 73 -1.88 16.77 -41.97
C SER A 73 -2.97 16.87 -43.05
N THR A 74 -4.24 16.86 -42.66
CA THR A 74 -5.36 17.03 -43.59
C THR A 74 -5.41 18.45 -44.14
N ARG A 75 -5.09 19.46 -43.31
CA ARG A 75 -5.06 20.87 -43.72
C ARG A 75 -3.89 21.19 -44.66
N GLU A 76 -2.72 20.59 -44.45
CA GLU A 76 -1.59 20.74 -45.39
C GLU A 76 -1.97 20.22 -46.77
N LYS A 77 -2.58 19.03 -46.86
CA LYS A 77 -3.04 18.46 -48.13
C LYS A 77 -4.09 19.31 -48.85
N SER A 78 -4.99 19.98 -48.13
CA SER A 78 -6.02 20.85 -48.74
C SER A 78 -5.48 22.19 -49.24
N ASN A 79 -4.28 22.61 -48.81
CA ASN A 79 -3.66 23.88 -49.23
C ASN A 79 -2.71 23.71 -50.43
N GLU A 80 -2.40 22.47 -50.81
CA GLU A 80 -1.54 22.13 -51.96
C GLU A 80 -2.33 21.82 -53.25
N GLU A 81 -3.66 21.68 -53.16
CA GLU A 81 -4.60 21.63 -54.30
C GLU A 81 -5.14 23.03 -54.65
#